data_AF-A0A2J6X4E3-F1
#
_entry.id   AF-A0A2J6X4E3-F1
#
_cell.length_a   1.000
_cell.length_b   1.000
_cell.length_c   1.000
_cell.angle_alpha   90.00
_cell.angle_beta   90.00
_cell.angle_gamma   90.00
#
_symmetry.space_group_name_H-M   'P 1'
#
loop_
_entity.id
_entity.type
_entity.pdbx_description
1 polymer ?
#
loop_
_entity_poly.entity_id
_entity_poly.type
_entity_poly.pdbx_seq_one_letter_code
_entity_poly.pdbx_strand_id
1 'polypeptide(L)'
;MVSPRVPSLFHLIREHIAPDIVPFIATKATLVDLSHTLEDCILRNQLPSVIFTGFQESSHWRKETQRYLELANIASTICIFAGGIPPVPGEQHIAVTLEAGDPLRQEWFLLVLIEWFCALLCGLDQQHPAEREADRSFETLLTFQPEAITQALEVLIPVVERYRPDRAAELVQARTSFPPCPPRGPYITQIVSEIVAHLQRRYNREHRLVMEIQALSVQQQVLETMIADLGAPVIPLLEGVILMPIIGNVDSRRAQLIMEHLLTGIAERMSDVAIIDITGMPIVDTAVANYLLQTIRATRLVGAQVIITGIRPSVAQAMINLGIDFSQIITRSTLREGIEAALGLLGYEIHRKGTAD
;
A
#
# COMPACT_ATOMS: atom_id res chain seq x y z
N MET A 1 -32.71 29.15 -26.96
CA MET A 1 -31.55 29.98 -26.56
C MET A 1 -30.65 29.13 -25.71
N VAL A 2 -29.45 28.81 -26.19
CA VAL A 2 -28.46 28.03 -25.44
C VAL A 2 -27.94 28.94 -24.33
N SER A 3 -28.17 28.58 -23.07
CA SER A 3 -27.63 29.29 -21.91
C SER A 3 -26.10 29.37 -22.06
N PRO A 4 -25.45 30.54 -21.86
CA PRO A 4 -24.02 30.64 -22.01
C PRO A 4 -23.36 29.64 -21.05
N ARG A 5 -22.60 28.69 -21.61
CA ARG A 5 -21.82 27.72 -20.84
C ARG A 5 -20.91 28.50 -19.89
N VAL A 6 -21.03 28.25 -18.59
CA VAL A 6 -20.10 28.77 -17.59
C VAL A 6 -18.72 28.22 -17.97
N PRO A 7 -17.68 29.05 -18.13
CA PRO A 7 -16.35 28.55 -18.45
C PRO A 7 -15.79 27.76 -17.27
N SER A 8 -14.94 26.77 -17.56
CA SER A 8 -14.11 26.09 -16.56
C SER A 8 -13.28 27.13 -15.81
N LEU A 9 -13.38 27.19 -14.48
CA LEU A 9 -12.65 28.17 -13.67
C LEU A 9 -11.14 27.90 -13.79
N PHE A 10 -10.74 26.63 -13.74
CA PHE A 10 -9.35 26.21 -13.93
C PHE A 10 -8.77 26.68 -15.28
N HIS A 11 -9.42 26.35 -16.40
CA HIS A 11 -8.91 26.71 -17.73
C HIS A 11 -8.90 28.22 -17.95
N LEU A 12 -9.93 28.92 -17.47
CA LEU A 12 -9.99 30.37 -17.53
C LEU A 12 -8.75 30.98 -16.86
N ILE A 13 -8.43 30.55 -15.64
CA ILE A 13 -7.29 31.08 -14.90
C ILE A 13 -5.98 30.80 -15.64
N ARG A 14 -5.78 29.54 -16.06
CA ARG A 14 -4.55 29.09 -16.71
C ARG A 14 -4.31 29.78 -18.05
N GLU A 15 -5.34 29.95 -18.86
CA GLU A 15 -5.20 30.37 -20.26
C GLU A 15 -5.34 31.88 -20.45
N HIS A 16 -6.11 32.57 -19.60
CA HIS A 16 -6.54 33.95 -19.88
C HIS A 16 -6.19 34.95 -18.78
N ILE A 17 -6.10 34.50 -17.53
CA ILE A 17 -6.02 35.39 -16.37
C ILE A 17 -4.58 35.52 -15.86
N ALA A 18 -3.89 34.40 -15.71
CA ALA A 18 -2.60 34.36 -15.03
C ALA A 18 -1.72 33.21 -15.59
N PRO A 19 -1.19 33.39 -16.81
CA PRO A 19 -0.38 32.36 -17.50
C PRO A 19 0.94 32.06 -16.77
N ASP A 20 1.41 32.97 -15.91
CA ASP A 20 2.62 32.80 -15.11
C ASP A 20 2.43 31.85 -13.92
N ILE A 21 1.17 31.51 -13.55
CA ILE A 21 0.91 30.53 -12.50
C ILE A 21 1.19 29.13 -13.07
N VAL A 22 2.21 28.48 -12.53
CA VAL A 22 2.56 27.12 -12.92
C VAL A 22 1.65 26.11 -12.19
N PRO A 23 0.84 25.32 -12.91
CA PRO A 23 0.06 24.27 -12.29
C PRO A 23 0.95 23.14 -11.77
N PHE A 24 0.51 22.47 -10.71
CA PHE A 24 1.15 21.28 -10.18
C PHE A 24 0.15 20.13 -10.03
N ILE A 25 0.64 18.90 -10.01
CA ILE A 25 -0.20 17.73 -9.79
C ILE A 25 -0.32 17.47 -8.29
N ALA A 26 -1.56 17.37 -7.81
CA ALA A 26 -1.86 17.11 -6.42
C ALA A 26 -2.86 15.94 -6.28
N THR A 27 -2.73 15.17 -5.21
CA THR A 27 -3.77 14.20 -4.84
C THR A 27 -4.97 14.93 -4.21
N LYS A 28 -6.17 14.33 -4.23
CA LYS A 28 -7.34 14.84 -3.49
C LYS A 28 -7.00 15.13 -2.03
N ALA A 29 -6.27 14.22 -1.37
CA ALA A 29 -5.83 14.43 0.01
C ALA A 29 -4.96 15.69 0.15
N THR A 30 -4.04 15.93 -0.79
CA THR A 30 -3.21 17.15 -0.79
C THR A 30 -4.06 18.42 -1.01
N LEU A 31 -5.06 18.38 -1.89
CA LEU A 31 -5.98 19.50 -2.06
C LEU A 31 -6.77 19.82 -0.78
N VAL A 32 -7.29 18.78 -0.11
CA VAL A 32 -7.96 18.93 1.18
C VAL A 32 -7.02 19.53 2.21
N ASP A 33 -5.79 19.05 2.30
CA ASP A 33 -4.75 19.56 3.21
C ASP A 33 -4.44 21.07 2.97
N LEU A 34 -4.33 21.48 1.71
CA LEU A 34 -4.11 22.88 1.32
C LEU A 34 -5.34 23.75 1.65
N SER A 35 -6.54 23.27 1.34
CA SER A 35 -7.82 23.93 1.68
C SER A 35 -7.90 24.17 3.19
N HIS A 36 -7.61 23.12 3.97
CA HIS A 36 -7.64 23.17 5.43
C HIS A 36 -6.61 24.16 5.98
N THR A 37 -5.45 24.28 5.36
CA THR A 37 -4.43 25.25 5.80
C THR A 37 -4.91 26.70 5.65
N LEU A 38 -5.58 27.02 4.54
CA LEU A 38 -6.15 28.36 4.31
C LEU A 38 -7.32 28.65 5.26
N GLU A 39 -8.22 27.68 5.42
CA GLU A 39 -9.39 27.76 6.29
C GLU A 39 -9.00 27.81 7.79
N ASP A 40 -7.94 27.11 8.21
CA ASP A 40 -7.41 27.15 9.58
C ASP A 40 -6.91 28.55 9.93
N CYS A 41 -6.36 29.30 8.96
CA CYS A 41 -5.98 30.68 9.18
C CYS A 41 -7.20 31.54 9.56
N ILE A 42 -8.36 31.28 8.94
CA ILE A 42 -9.63 31.97 9.24
C ILE A 42 -10.15 31.57 10.62
N LEU A 43 -10.22 30.26 10.88
CA LEU A 43 -10.76 29.70 12.13
C LEU A 43 -9.93 30.10 13.35
N ARG A 44 -8.60 29.93 13.30
CA ARG A 44 -7.70 30.21 14.43
C ARG A 44 -7.67 31.69 14.81
N ASN A 45 -7.76 32.57 13.82
CA ASN A 45 -7.71 34.01 14.04
C ASN A 45 -9.11 34.67 14.11
N GLN A 46 -10.19 33.88 14.00
CA GLN A 46 -11.59 34.34 13.96
C GLN A 46 -11.82 35.49 12.98
N LEU A 47 -11.40 35.31 11.73
CA LEU A 47 -11.42 36.36 10.72
C LEU A 47 -12.74 36.35 9.94
N PRO A 48 -13.48 37.48 9.94
CA PRO A 48 -14.56 37.67 8.99
C PRO A 48 -14.05 37.47 7.56
N SER A 49 -14.78 36.68 6.79
CA SER A 49 -14.36 36.23 5.46
C SER A 49 -15.53 36.09 4.50
N VAL A 50 -15.25 36.21 3.20
CA VAL A 50 -16.13 35.73 2.13
C VAL A 50 -15.48 34.51 1.51
N ILE A 51 -16.18 33.38 1.51
CA ILE A 51 -15.66 32.10 1.04
C ILE A 51 -16.52 31.59 -0.11
N PHE A 52 -15.89 31.12 -1.18
CA PHE A 52 -16.54 30.33 -2.23
C PHE A 52 -15.86 28.97 -2.26
N THR A 53 -16.64 27.89 -2.19
CA THR A 53 -16.11 26.53 -2.23
C THR A 53 -16.94 25.66 -3.15
N GLY A 54 -16.26 24.88 -4.00
CA GLY A 54 -16.88 23.93 -4.92
C GLY A 54 -16.46 22.50 -4.61
N PHE A 55 -17.46 21.64 -4.41
CA PHE A 55 -17.25 20.21 -4.22
C PHE A 55 -17.69 19.45 -5.47
N GLN A 56 -16.82 18.58 -5.96
CA GLN A 56 -17.22 17.55 -6.92
C GLN A 56 -18.27 16.62 -6.31
N GLU A 57 -19.08 15.97 -7.16
CA GLU A 57 -20.04 14.94 -6.76
C GLU A 57 -19.37 13.87 -5.89
N SER A 58 -19.53 13.97 -4.57
CA SER A 58 -19.07 12.92 -3.68
C SER A 58 -19.99 12.81 -2.48
N SER A 59 -20.46 11.60 -2.29
CA SER A 59 -21.31 11.08 -1.21
C SER A 59 -20.74 11.22 0.22
N HIS A 60 -19.72 12.07 0.42
CA HIS A 60 -18.91 12.17 1.64
C HIS A 60 -19.03 13.51 2.38
N TRP A 61 -20.06 14.30 2.07
CA TRP A 61 -20.36 15.59 2.71
C TRP A 61 -20.18 15.60 4.24
N ARG A 62 -20.53 14.50 4.91
CA ARG A 62 -20.49 14.38 6.38
C ARG A 62 -19.13 14.72 7.00
N LYS A 63 -18.01 14.46 6.32
CA LYS A 63 -16.67 14.70 6.89
C LYS A 63 -16.32 16.20 6.94
N GLU A 64 -16.70 16.95 5.90
CA GLU A 64 -16.41 18.39 5.81
C GLU A 64 -17.54 19.26 6.40
N THR A 65 -18.72 18.68 6.65
CA THR A 65 -19.91 19.42 7.15
C THR A 65 -19.60 20.20 8.41
N GLN A 66 -18.97 19.56 9.40
CA GLN A 66 -18.65 20.20 10.68
C GLN A 66 -17.72 21.40 10.49
N ARG A 67 -16.75 21.29 9.58
CA ARG A 67 -15.80 22.36 9.31
C ARG A 67 -16.45 23.55 8.63
N TYR A 68 -17.34 23.31 7.67
CA TYR A 68 -18.08 24.40 7.04
C TYR A 68 -19.13 25.04 7.95
N LEU A 69 -19.68 24.30 8.93
CA LEU A 69 -20.48 24.88 10.01
C LEU A 69 -19.65 25.82 10.89
N GLU A 70 -18.44 25.41 11.26
CA GLU A 70 -17.52 26.26 12.04
C GLU A 70 -17.13 27.52 11.27
N LEU A 71 -16.81 27.38 9.97
CA LEU A 71 -16.53 28.52 9.10
C LEU A 71 -17.76 29.42 8.95
N ALA A 72 -18.96 28.87 8.75
CA ALA A 72 -20.19 29.65 8.60
C ALA A 72 -20.55 30.50 9.84
N ASN A 73 -20.07 30.12 11.03
CA ASN A 73 -20.26 30.91 12.25
C ASN A 73 -19.34 32.15 12.32
N ILE A 74 -18.25 32.18 11.56
CA ILE A 74 -17.23 33.24 11.59
C ILE A 74 -17.26 34.06 10.30
N ALA A 75 -17.44 33.39 9.16
CA ALA A 75 -17.49 34.00 7.84
C ALA A 75 -18.68 34.95 7.74
N SER A 76 -18.48 36.08 7.07
CA SER A 76 -19.57 37.00 6.74
C SER A 76 -20.50 36.39 5.70
N THR A 77 -19.95 35.63 4.75
CA THR A 77 -20.73 34.90 3.75
C THR A 77 -19.94 33.70 3.25
N ILE A 78 -20.60 32.55 3.11
CA ILE A 78 -20.02 31.38 2.47
C ILE A 78 -20.94 30.85 1.37
N CYS A 79 -20.39 30.71 0.17
CA CYS A 79 -21.05 30.16 -1.01
C CYS A 79 -20.55 28.74 -1.25
N ILE A 80 -21.45 27.76 -1.26
CA ILE A 80 -21.13 26.35 -1.46
C ILE A 80 -21.75 25.87 -2.77
N PHE A 81 -20.89 25.49 -3.73
CA PHE A 81 -21.27 24.98 -5.05
C PHE A 81 -21.20 23.46 -5.04
N ALA A 82 -22.30 22.81 -5.41
CA ALA A 82 -22.47 21.38 -5.19
C ALA A 82 -23.42 20.74 -6.21
N GLY A 83 -23.19 19.46 -6.56
CA GLY A 83 -24.13 18.65 -7.35
C GLY A 83 -25.39 18.17 -6.60
N GLY A 84 -25.69 18.74 -5.44
CA GLY A 84 -26.79 18.38 -4.54
C GLY A 84 -27.00 19.43 -3.44
N ILE A 85 -27.82 19.14 -2.44
CA ILE A 85 -28.04 20.03 -1.29
C ILE A 85 -26.93 19.78 -0.25
N PRO A 86 -26.11 20.78 0.09
CA PRO A 86 -25.14 20.66 1.17
C PRO A 86 -25.83 20.39 2.52
N PRO A 87 -25.28 19.56 3.40
CA PRO A 87 -25.85 19.28 4.74
C PRO A 87 -25.56 20.39 5.76
N VAL A 88 -25.52 21.65 5.32
CA VAL A 88 -25.33 22.83 6.16
C VAL A 88 -26.70 23.55 6.24
N PRO A 89 -27.11 24.17 7.37
CA PRO A 89 -28.36 24.93 7.45
C PRO A 89 -28.35 26.15 6.51
N GLY A 90 -29.37 26.27 5.67
CA GLY A 90 -29.47 27.30 4.61
C GLY A 90 -29.47 28.76 5.05
N GLU A 91 -29.63 29.03 6.34
CA GLU A 91 -29.61 30.39 6.91
C GLU A 91 -28.18 30.92 7.08
N GLN A 92 -27.19 30.04 7.20
CA GLN A 92 -25.79 30.40 7.49
C GLN A 92 -24.87 30.33 6.26
N HIS A 93 -25.41 29.95 5.09
CA HIS A 93 -24.64 29.85 3.85
C HIS A 93 -25.53 29.98 2.59
N ILE A 94 -24.89 30.29 1.46
CA ILE A 94 -25.52 30.30 0.14
C ILE A 94 -25.23 28.97 -0.55
N ALA A 95 -26.18 28.03 -0.49
CA ALA A 95 -26.11 26.79 -1.27
C ALA A 95 -26.45 27.04 -2.74
N VAL A 96 -25.51 26.69 -3.63
CA VAL A 96 -25.66 26.70 -5.09
C VAL A 96 -25.67 25.25 -5.59
N THR A 97 -26.86 24.75 -5.92
CA THR A 97 -27.03 23.39 -6.44
C THR A 97 -26.88 23.38 -7.96
N LEU A 98 -25.69 22.99 -8.43
CA LEU A 98 -25.30 22.95 -9.83
C LEU A 98 -26.03 21.84 -10.60
N GLU A 99 -26.36 22.07 -11.87
CA GLU A 99 -26.93 21.05 -12.78
C GLU A 99 -25.87 20.05 -13.30
N ALA A 100 -26.27 18.84 -13.71
CA ALA A 100 -25.34 17.73 -14.03
C ALA A 100 -24.32 18.03 -15.15
N GLY A 101 -24.58 19.01 -16.01
CA GLY A 101 -23.67 19.43 -17.08
C GLY A 101 -22.83 20.67 -16.77
N ASP A 102 -22.89 21.20 -15.54
CA ASP A 102 -22.16 22.40 -15.15
C ASP A 102 -20.65 22.10 -14.99
N PRO A 103 -19.74 22.80 -15.71
CA PRO A 103 -18.30 22.55 -15.62
C PRO A 103 -17.73 22.66 -14.21
N LEU A 104 -18.32 23.50 -13.34
CA LEU A 104 -17.90 23.63 -11.95
C LEU A 104 -18.09 22.33 -11.14
N ARG A 105 -18.89 21.35 -11.60
CA ARG A 105 -18.99 20.01 -10.95
C ARG A 105 -17.74 19.15 -11.15
N GLN A 106 -16.92 19.47 -12.14
CA GLN A 106 -15.68 18.75 -12.45
C GLN A 106 -14.45 19.41 -11.82
N GLU A 107 -14.65 20.48 -11.06
CA GLU A 107 -13.56 21.25 -10.47
C GLU A 107 -13.72 21.27 -8.95
N TRP A 108 -12.60 21.16 -8.26
CA TRP A 108 -12.50 21.48 -6.85
C TRP A 108 -11.99 22.91 -6.73
N PHE A 109 -12.63 23.76 -5.93
CA PHE A 109 -12.06 25.08 -5.67
C PHE A 109 -12.40 25.61 -4.29
N LEU A 110 -11.49 26.44 -3.77
CA LEU A 110 -11.66 27.27 -2.59
C LEU A 110 -11.15 28.67 -2.91
N LEU A 111 -12.02 29.67 -2.83
CA LEU A 111 -11.68 31.08 -2.92
C LEU A 111 -11.97 31.72 -1.57
N VAL A 112 -10.97 32.40 -1.01
CA VAL A 112 -11.06 33.10 0.27
C VAL A 112 -10.78 34.59 0.06
N LEU A 113 -11.66 35.44 0.56
CA LEU A 113 -11.45 36.89 0.67
C LEU A 113 -11.49 37.28 2.15
N ILE A 114 -10.39 37.85 2.65
CA ILE A 114 -10.32 38.45 3.98
C ILE A 114 -9.55 39.77 3.92
N GLU A 115 -9.59 40.57 4.99
CA GLU A 115 -8.90 41.86 5.05
C GLU A 115 -7.36 41.74 4.88
N TRP A 116 -6.81 40.55 5.10
CA TRP A 116 -5.36 40.32 5.15
C TRP A 116 -4.77 39.68 3.90
N PHE A 117 -5.58 38.93 3.16
CA PHE A 117 -5.22 38.31 1.88
C PHE A 117 -6.47 37.87 1.12
N CYS A 118 -6.30 37.69 -0.19
CA CYS A 118 -7.19 36.83 -0.96
C CYS A 118 -6.42 35.63 -1.52
N ALA A 119 -7.08 34.47 -1.60
CA ALA A 119 -6.48 33.25 -2.13
C ALA A 119 -7.48 32.50 -3.00
N LEU A 120 -6.97 31.81 -4.02
CA LEU A 120 -7.72 30.87 -4.84
C LEU A 120 -6.91 29.60 -5.01
N LEU A 121 -7.47 28.49 -4.53
CA LEU A 121 -7.04 27.13 -4.78
C LEU A 121 -8.04 26.50 -5.74
N CYS A 122 -7.60 25.98 -6.87
CA CYS A 122 -8.46 25.35 -7.87
C CYS A 122 -7.79 24.09 -8.43
N GLY A 123 -8.53 22.99 -8.54
CA GLY A 123 -8.06 21.70 -9.04
C GLY A 123 -9.02 21.12 -10.06
N LEU A 124 -8.52 20.82 -11.25
CA LEU A 124 -9.24 20.09 -12.30
C LEU A 124 -8.91 18.60 -12.18
N ASP A 125 -9.94 17.77 -12.01
CA ASP A 125 -9.76 16.32 -11.97
C ASP A 125 -9.31 15.76 -13.31
N GLN A 126 -8.25 14.96 -13.30
CA GLN A 126 -7.73 14.33 -14.51
C GLN A 126 -8.47 13.04 -14.90
N GLN A 127 -9.42 12.58 -14.07
CA GLN A 127 -10.24 11.39 -14.30
C GLN A 127 -9.43 10.10 -14.48
N HIS A 128 -8.21 10.05 -13.94
CA HIS A 128 -7.42 8.84 -13.89
C HIS A 128 -7.99 7.86 -12.84
N PRO A 129 -8.03 6.55 -13.13
CA PRO A 129 -8.49 5.56 -12.16
C PRO A 129 -7.55 5.52 -10.95
N ALA A 130 -8.11 5.64 -9.75
CA ALA A 130 -7.39 5.54 -8.49
C ALA A 130 -8.07 4.47 -7.60
N GLU A 131 -7.29 3.65 -6.92
CA GLU A 131 -7.82 2.61 -6.01
C GLU A 131 -8.54 3.22 -4.79
N ARG A 132 -8.07 4.39 -4.33
CA ARG A 132 -8.67 5.15 -3.23
C ARG A 132 -9.08 6.53 -3.71
N GLU A 133 -10.25 6.98 -3.27
CA GLU A 133 -10.78 8.32 -3.57
C GLU A 133 -9.81 9.46 -3.17
N ALA A 134 -9.04 9.25 -2.10
CA ALA A 134 -8.05 10.23 -1.60
C ALA A 134 -6.83 10.40 -2.53
N ASP A 135 -6.56 9.42 -3.40
CA ASP A 135 -5.40 9.37 -4.27
C ASP A 135 -5.70 9.87 -5.70
N ARG A 136 -6.93 10.29 -5.97
CA ARG A 136 -7.31 10.91 -7.26
C ARG A 136 -6.41 12.10 -7.55
N SER A 137 -6.00 12.25 -8.81
CA SER A 137 -5.05 13.27 -9.26
C SER A 137 -5.74 14.46 -9.89
N PHE A 138 -5.33 15.65 -9.45
CA PHE A 138 -5.85 16.94 -9.90
C PHE A 138 -4.71 17.79 -10.46
N GLU A 139 -4.92 18.38 -11.62
CA GLU A 139 -4.11 19.51 -12.04
C GLU A 139 -4.54 20.73 -11.23
N THR A 140 -3.62 21.33 -10.47
CA THR A 140 -3.93 22.27 -9.39
C THR A 140 -3.22 23.61 -9.57
N LEU A 141 -3.94 24.69 -9.29
CA LEU A 141 -3.46 26.07 -9.24
C LEU A 141 -3.70 26.63 -7.82
N LEU A 142 -2.72 27.37 -7.30
CA LEU A 142 -2.85 28.17 -6.08
C LEU A 142 -2.32 29.58 -6.36
N THR A 143 -3.13 30.60 -6.08
CA THR A 143 -2.73 32.00 -6.26
C THR A 143 -3.24 32.91 -5.15
N PHE A 144 -2.49 33.97 -4.90
CA PHE A 144 -2.85 35.08 -4.01
C PHE A 144 -2.92 36.41 -4.78
N GLN A 145 -2.92 36.37 -6.12
CA GLN A 145 -2.94 37.56 -6.97
C GLN A 145 -4.37 38.16 -7.01
N PRO A 146 -4.56 39.40 -6.55
CA PRO A 146 -5.88 40.04 -6.50
C PRO A 146 -6.56 40.15 -7.86
N GLU A 147 -5.79 40.39 -8.91
CA GLU A 147 -6.29 40.52 -10.29
C GLU A 147 -6.89 39.20 -10.76
N ALA A 148 -6.21 38.09 -10.48
CA ALA A 148 -6.67 36.76 -10.86
C ALA A 148 -7.94 36.36 -10.11
N ILE A 149 -7.99 36.70 -8.82
CA ILE A 149 -9.13 36.43 -7.96
C ILE A 149 -10.32 37.31 -8.35
N THR A 150 -10.10 38.55 -8.76
CA THR A 150 -11.15 39.43 -9.28
C THR A 150 -11.83 38.82 -10.51
N GLN A 151 -11.05 38.34 -11.46
CA GLN A 151 -11.57 37.69 -12.66
C GLN A 151 -12.26 36.35 -12.37
N ALA A 152 -11.78 35.57 -11.40
CA ALA A 152 -12.48 34.39 -10.91
C ALA A 152 -13.87 34.73 -10.33
N LEU A 153 -13.99 35.84 -9.58
CA LEU A 153 -15.26 36.31 -9.03
C LEU A 153 -16.24 36.75 -10.11
N GLU A 154 -15.77 37.31 -11.24
CA GLU A 154 -16.62 37.65 -12.39
C GLU A 154 -17.29 36.42 -13.02
N VAL A 155 -16.77 35.22 -12.78
CA VAL A 155 -17.40 33.96 -13.20
C VAL A 155 -18.28 33.38 -12.10
N LEU A 156 -17.82 33.37 -10.85
CA LEU A 156 -18.56 32.74 -9.75
C LEU A 156 -19.80 33.53 -9.34
N ILE A 157 -19.76 34.86 -9.32
CA ILE A 157 -20.89 35.70 -8.87
C ILE A 157 -22.11 35.53 -9.79
N PRO A 158 -22.02 35.61 -11.13
CA PRO A 158 -23.16 35.37 -12.01
C PRO A 158 -23.78 33.98 -11.86
N VAL A 159 -22.99 32.98 -11.45
CA VAL A 159 -23.52 31.64 -11.12
C VAL A 159 -24.36 31.72 -9.85
N VAL A 160 -23.88 32.37 -8.79
CA VAL A 160 -24.69 32.57 -7.58
C VAL A 160 -25.96 33.36 -7.88
N GLU A 161 -25.89 34.43 -8.67
CA GLU A 161 -27.06 35.23 -9.06
C GLU A 161 -28.11 34.42 -9.83
N ARG A 162 -27.68 33.50 -10.69
CA ARG A 162 -28.55 32.61 -11.45
C ARG A 162 -29.29 31.62 -10.56
N TYR A 163 -28.58 30.98 -9.63
CA TYR A 163 -29.14 29.89 -8.81
C TYR A 163 -29.77 30.39 -7.50
N ARG A 164 -29.33 31.52 -6.95
CA ARG A 164 -29.76 32.13 -5.69
C ARG A 164 -29.93 33.66 -5.81
N PRO A 165 -30.83 34.14 -6.68
CA PRO A 165 -31.07 35.57 -6.86
C PRO A 165 -31.54 36.26 -5.57
N ASP A 166 -32.18 35.49 -4.66
CA ASP A 166 -32.64 35.93 -3.35
C ASP A 166 -31.49 36.38 -2.42
N ARG A 167 -30.27 35.87 -2.64
CA ARG A 167 -29.10 36.15 -1.79
C ARG A 167 -27.97 36.88 -2.53
N ALA A 168 -28.17 37.23 -3.80
CA ALA A 168 -27.20 37.96 -4.61
C ALA A 168 -26.80 39.31 -3.98
N ALA A 169 -27.76 40.07 -3.46
CA ALA A 169 -27.49 41.37 -2.85
C ALA A 169 -26.61 41.28 -1.59
N GLU A 170 -26.82 40.25 -0.77
CA GLU A 170 -25.96 39.95 0.39
C GLU A 170 -24.54 39.65 -0.06
N LEU A 171 -24.38 38.79 -1.07
CA LEU A 171 -23.06 38.44 -1.59
C LEU A 171 -22.30 39.67 -2.13
N VAL A 172 -22.99 40.53 -2.88
CA VAL A 172 -22.41 41.77 -3.41
C VAL A 172 -21.97 42.69 -2.27
N GLN A 173 -22.82 42.85 -1.24
CA GLN A 173 -22.48 43.65 -0.06
C GLN A 173 -21.25 43.08 0.68
N ALA A 174 -21.21 41.77 0.92
CA ALA A 174 -20.09 41.12 1.58
C ALA A 174 -18.79 41.30 0.78
N ARG A 175 -18.83 41.14 -0.54
CA ARG A 175 -17.68 41.38 -1.42
C ARG A 175 -17.18 42.83 -1.37
N THR A 176 -18.09 43.81 -1.26
CA THR A 176 -17.69 45.21 -1.09
C THR A 176 -16.94 45.45 0.21
N SER A 177 -17.29 44.73 1.28
CA SER A 177 -16.56 44.76 2.55
C SER A 177 -15.22 44.01 2.50
N PHE A 178 -15.08 43.00 1.64
CA PHE A 178 -13.87 42.19 1.48
C PHE A 178 -13.39 42.17 0.03
N PRO A 179 -12.85 43.30 -0.50
CA PRO A 179 -12.30 43.32 -1.86
C PRO A 179 -11.03 42.44 -1.95
N PRO A 180 -10.75 41.83 -3.12
CA PRO A 180 -9.47 41.15 -3.34
C PRO A 180 -8.30 42.06 -3.00
N CYS A 181 -7.39 41.59 -2.15
CA CYS A 181 -6.29 42.38 -1.62
C CYS A 181 -4.97 41.58 -1.63
N PRO A 182 -3.82 42.24 -1.90
CA PRO A 182 -2.55 41.56 -1.90
C PRO A 182 -2.26 41.03 -0.49
N PRO A 183 -1.65 39.86 -0.38
CA PRO A 183 -1.49 39.23 0.91
C PRO A 183 -0.42 39.96 1.74
N ARG A 184 -0.70 40.25 3.01
CA ARG A 184 0.29 40.87 3.89
C ARG A 184 1.39 39.86 4.23
N GLY A 185 2.65 40.31 4.22
CA GLY A 185 3.84 39.46 4.38
C GLY A 185 3.78 38.44 5.54
N PRO A 186 3.43 38.83 6.78
CA PRO A 186 3.38 37.89 7.91
C PRO A 186 2.44 36.71 7.69
N TYR A 187 1.30 36.91 7.02
CA TYR A 187 0.32 35.85 6.79
C TYR A 187 0.71 34.93 5.64
N ILE A 188 1.38 35.44 4.60
CA ILE A 188 2.01 34.56 3.61
C ILE A 188 3.03 33.66 4.27
N THR A 189 3.92 34.22 5.10
CA THR A 189 4.90 33.42 5.84
C THR A 189 4.22 32.35 6.68
N GLN A 190 3.13 32.69 7.39
CA GLN A 190 2.37 31.72 8.17
C GLN A 190 1.75 30.62 7.30
N ILE A 191 1.02 30.98 6.23
CA ILE A 191 0.35 30.02 5.35
C ILE A 191 1.37 29.09 4.69
N VAL A 192 2.46 29.65 4.13
CA VAL A 192 3.52 28.86 3.51
C VAL A 192 4.19 27.94 4.54
N SER A 193 4.45 28.42 5.76
CA SER A 193 5.06 27.60 6.82
C SER A 193 4.16 26.44 7.22
N GLU A 194 2.84 26.66 7.34
CA GLU A 194 1.87 25.62 7.66
C GLU A 194 1.73 24.59 6.53
N ILE A 195 1.69 25.05 5.26
CA ILE A 195 1.69 24.15 4.10
C ILE A 195 2.94 23.26 4.11
N VAL A 196 4.13 23.86 4.25
CA VAL A 196 5.41 23.13 4.30
C VAL A 196 5.42 22.15 5.48
N ALA A 197 5.01 22.58 6.67
CA ALA A 197 4.96 21.73 7.86
C ALA A 197 3.98 20.56 7.67
N HIS A 198 2.85 20.77 6.99
CA HIS A 198 1.88 19.71 6.71
C HIS A 198 2.40 18.69 5.71
N LEU A 199 2.97 19.16 4.59
CA LEU A 199 3.59 18.30 3.59
C LEU A 199 4.74 17.50 4.20
N GLN A 200 5.55 18.11 5.06
CA GLN A 200 6.64 17.43 5.76
C GLN A 200 6.13 16.39 6.77
N ARG A 201 5.06 16.68 7.53
CA ARG A 201 4.42 15.70 8.41
C ARG A 201 3.89 14.49 7.62
N ARG A 202 3.26 14.74 6.48
CA ARG A 202 2.75 13.68 5.59
C ARG A 202 3.89 12.84 5.00
N TYR A 203 4.90 13.48 4.44
CA TYR A 203 6.08 12.81 3.90
C TYR A 203 6.76 11.93 4.96
N ASN A 204 6.99 12.47 6.17
CA ASN A 204 7.61 11.71 7.26
C ASN A 204 6.78 10.51 7.69
N ARG A 205 5.45 10.61 7.65
CA ARG A 205 4.54 9.50 7.96
C ARG A 205 4.64 8.41 6.90
N GLU A 206 4.55 8.76 5.62
CA GLU A 206 4.67 7.82 4.51
C GLU A 206 6.05 7.13 4.50
N HIS A 207 7.11 7.89 4.68
CA HIS A 207 8.47 7.37 4.74
C HIS A 207 8.68 6.39 5.91
N ARG A 208 8.08 6.67 7.08
CA ARG A 208 8.13 5.76 8.24
C ARG A 208 7.42 4.43 7.95
N LEU A 209 6.25 4.48 7.31
CA LEU A 209 5.51 3.27 6.94
C LEU A 209 6.29 2.42 5.94
N VAL A 210 6.94 3.05 4.96
CA VAL A 210 7.81 2.35 4.00
C VAL A 210 8.98 1.67 4.71
N MET A 211 9.64 2.36 5.63
CA MET A 211 10.74 1.77 6.42
C MET A 211 10.28 0.59 7.27
N GLU A 212 9.09 0.66 7.87
CA GLU A 212 8.50 -0.41 8.67
C GLU A 212 8.20 -1.65 7.82
N ILE A 213 7.59 -1.46 6.64
CA ILE A 213 7.33 -2.54 5.67
C ILE A 213 8.64 -3.21 5.22
N GLN A 214 9.68 -2.42 4.96
CA GLN A 214 11.00 -2.94 4.59
C GLN A 214 11.63 -3.76 5.72
N ALA A 215 11.57 -3.27 6.96
CA ALA A 215 12.09 -3.98 8.13
C ALA A 215 11.37 -5.32 8.34
N LEU A 216 10.04 -5.33 8.23
CA LEU A 216 9.25 -6.56 8.31
C LEU A 216 9.59 -7.54 7.19
N SER A 217 9.79 -7.06 5.96
CA SER A 217 10.17 -7.90 4.83
C SER A 217 11.55 -8.55 5.04
N VAL A 218 12.51 -7.81 5.58
CA VAL A 218 13.84 -8.36 5.93
C VAL A 218 13.71 -9.43 7.02
N GLN A 219 12.90 -9.20 8.06
CA GLN A 219 12.66 -10.19 9.11
C GLN A 219 12.01 -11.47 8.57
N GLN A 220 11.03 -11.35 7.66
CA GLN A 220 10.41 -12.49 7.01
C GLN A 220 11.45 -13.31 6.24
N GLN A 221 12.32 -12.66 5.46
CA GLN A 221 13.38 -13.35 4.72
C GLN A 221 14.32 -14.12 5.65
N VAL A 222 14.73 -13.52 6.76
CA VAL A 222 15.60 -14.18 7.76
C VAL A 222 14.89 -15.39 8.37
N LEU A 223 13.61 -15.25 8.72
CA LEU A 223 12.83 -16.36 9.26
C LEU A 223 12.70 -17.51 8.25
N GLU A 224 12.45 -17.20 6.98
CA GLU A 224 12.40 -18.20 5.90
C GLU A 224 13.73 -18.95 5.75
N THR A 225 14.87 -18.25 5.86
CA THR A 225 16.18 -18.91 5.84
C THR A 225 16.38 -19.83 7.05
N MET A 226 16.02 -19.39 8.26
CA MET A 226 16.14 -20.22 9.46
C MET A 226 15.25 -21.46 9.40
N ILE A 227 14.02 -21.33 8.89
CA ILE A 227 13.12 -22.47 8.68
C ILE A 227 13.71 -23.44 7.65
N ALA A 228 14.32 -22.93 6.58
CA ALA A 228 14.96 -23.77 5.57
C ALA A 228 16.12 -24.59 6.17
N ASP A 229 16.97 -23.97 7.00
CA ASP A 229 18.09 -24.64 7.67
C ASP A 229 17.62 -25.73 8.66
N LEU A 230 16.53 -25.47 9.38
CA LEU A 230 15.92 -26.45 10.30
C LEU A 230 15.24 -27.63 9.59
N GLY A 231 14.94 -27.51 8.29
CA GLY A 231 14.16 -28.50 7.54
C GLY A 231 14.93 -29.75 7.10
N ALA A 232 16.24 -29.84 7.38
CA ALA A 232 17.14 -30.89 6.90
C ALA A 232 18.23 -31.25 7.93
N PRO A 233 17.89 -31.60 9.18
CA PRO A 233 18.88 -31.88 10.22
C PRO A 233 19.52 -33.26 10.01
N VAL A 234 20.85 -33.36 10.12
CA VAL A 234 21.56 -34.65 10.21
C VAL A 234 21.62 -35.08 11.67
N ILE A 235 20.92 -36.16 12.00
CA ILE A 235 20.79 -36.71 13.35
C ILE A 235 21.68 -37.96 13.46
N PRO A 236 22.76 -37.96 14.28
CA PRO A 236 23.52 -39.18 14.54
C PRO A 236 22.68 -40.16 15.38
N LEU A 237 22.52 -41.40 14.91
CA LEU A 237 21.78 -42.44 15.63
C LEU A 237 22.71 -43.28 16.51
N LEU A 238 23.84 -43.69 15.93
CA LEU A 238 24.91 -44.43 16.59
C LEU A 238 26.22 -44.21 15.81
N GLU A 239 27.32 -44.76 16.31
CA GLU A 239 28.60 -44.74 15.58
C GLU A 239 28.44 -45.41 14.21
N GLY A 240 28.87 -44.73 13.15
CA GLY A 240 28.71 -45.22 11.77
C GLY A 240 27.32 -45.01 11.14
N VAL A 241 26.30 -44.51 11.86
CA VAL A 241 24.93 -44.33 11.31
C VAL A 241 24.37 -42.93 11.57
N ILE A 242 23.93 -42.27 10.50
CA ILE A 242 23.18 -41.02 10.56
C ILE A 242 21.77 -41.17 9.98
N LEU A 243 20.86 -40.33 10.46
CA LEU A 243 19.49 -40.18 9.97
C LEU A 243 19.26 -38.75 9.50
N MET A 244 18.67 -38.62 8.33
CA MET A 244 18.21 -37.35 7.79
C MET A 244 16.71 -37.42 7.47
N PRO A 245 15.84 -36.85 8.33
CA PRO A 245 14.42 -36.73 8.02
C PRO A 245 14.18 -35.56 7.07
N ILE A 246 13.40 -35.79 6.02
CA ILE A 246 12.95 -34.77 5.08
C ILE A 246 11.45 -34.54 5.29
N ILE A 247 11.11 -33.35 5.78
CA ILE A 247 9.73 -33.00 6.19
C ILE A 247 9.17 -31.88 5.30
N GLY A 248 7.96 -32.04 4.80
CA GLY A 248 7.28 -31.02 3.99
C GLY A 248 7.77 -30.98 2.54
N ASN A 249 7.43 -29.90 1.84
CA ASN A 249 7.71 -29.77 0.41
C ASN A 249 9.19 -29.44 0.16
N VAL A 250 9.77 -30.05 -0.88
CA VAL A 250 11.14 -29.81 -1.30
C VAL A 250 11.11 -29.14 -2.68
N ASP A 251 11.74 -27.98 -2.78
CA ASP A 251 12.06 -27.33 -4.05
C ASP A 251 13.54 -27.56 -4.40
N SER A 252 13.98 -27.08 -5.56
CA SER A 252 15.37 -27.25 -6.02
C SER A 252 16.42 -26.68 -5.05
N ARG A 253 16.13 -25.53 -4.42
CA ARG A 253 17.05 -24.89 -3.47
C ARG A 253 17.20 -25.75 -2.22
N ARG A 254 16.08 -26.22 -1.67
CA ARG A 254 16.06 -27.08 -0.49
C ARG A 254 16.70 -28.44 -0.76
N ALA A 255 16.51 -29.00 -1.94
CA ALA A 255 17.14 -30.26 -2.32
C ALA A 255 18.68 -30.18 -2.33
N GLN A 256 19.23 -29.05 -2.78
CA GLN A 256 20.67 -28.81 -2.75
C GLN A 256 21.20 -28.72 -1.31
N LEU A 257 20.51 -27.99 -0.43
CA LEU A 257 20.86 -27.91 1.00
C LEU A 257 20.79 -29.27 1.68
N ILE A 258 19.78 -30.09 1.38
CA ILE A 258 19.65 -31.46 1.89
C ILE A 258 20.88 -32.29 1.51
N MET A 259 21.28 -32.25 0.24
CA MET A 259 22.46 -32.98 -0.22
C MET A 259 23.74 -32.49 0.47
N GLU A 260 23.94 -31.18 0.56
CA GLU A 260 25.11 -30.58 1.21
C GLU A 260 25.22 -30.97 2.69
N HIS A 261 24.12 -30.84 3.44
CA HIS A 261 24.07 -31.22 4.84
C HIS A 261 24.32 -32.71 5.03
N LEU A 262 23.72 -33.58 4.20
CA LEU A 262 23.94 -35.02 4.29
C LEU A 262 25.41 -35.38 4.07
N LEU A 263 26.01 -34.91 2.98
CA LEU A 263 27.40 -35.23 2.64
C LEU A 263 28.37 -34.69 3.69
N THR A 264 28.15 -33.46 4.16
CA THR A 264 28.93 -32.86 5.26
C THR A 264 28.80 -33.68 6.53
N GLY A 265 27.57 -34.07 6.90
CA GLY A 265 27.29 -34.86 8.08
C GLY A 265 27.93 -36.24 8.06
N ILE A 266 28.00 -36.89 6.88
CA ILE A 266 28.70 -38.17 6.68
C ILE A 266 30.20 -37.99 6.82
N ALA A 267 30.77 -36.97 6.19
CA ALA A 267 32.21 -36.73 6.20
C ALA A 267 32.72 -36.38 7.61
N GLU A 268 32.02 -35.48 8.33
CA GLU A 268 32.39 -35.06 9.68
C GLU A 268 32.32 -36.21 10.70
N ARG A 269 31.34 -37.11 10.53
CA ARG A 269 31.07 -38.20 11.48
C ARG A 269 31.61 -39.55 11.01
N MET A 270 32.26 -39.61 9.85
CA MET A 270 32.75 -40.83 9.21
C MET A 270 31.69 -41.95 9.20
N SER A 271 30.48 -41.63 8.78
CA SER A 271 29.35 -42.56 8.83
C SER A 271 29.36 -43.54 7.66
N ASP A 272 29.28 -44.84 7.92
CA ASP A 272 29.19 -45.89 6.91
C ASP A 272 27.78 -46.01 6.31
N VAL A 273 26.74 -45.60 7.06
CA VAL A 273 25.34 -45.72 6.66
C VAL A 273 24.58 -44.41 6.89
N ALA A 274 23.87 -43.96 5.86
CA ALA A 274 22.96 -42.84 5.91
C ALA A 274 21.51 -43.28 5.66
N ILE A 275 20.64 -43.01 6.63
CA ILE A 275 19.20 -43.25 6.51
C ILE A 275 18.52 -41.94 6.09
N ILE A 276 17.83 -41.93 4.96
CA ILE A 276 17.02 -40.80 4.50
C ILE A 276 15.55 -41.16 4.72
N ASP A 277 14.87 -40.45 5.61
CA ASP A 277 13.44 -40.65 5.88
C ASP A 277 12.60 -39.62 5.14
N ILE A 278 11.78 -40.09 4.21
CA ILE A 278 10.89 -39.24 3.40
C ILE A 278 9.40 -39.42 3.76
N THR A 279 9.10 -40.04 4.91
CA THR A 279 7.71 -40.27 5.37
C THR A 279 6.89 -38.98 5.44
N GLY A 280 7.54 -37.87 5.81
CA GLY A 280 6.96 -36.53 5.97
C GLY A 280 6.79 -35.72 4.68
N MET A 281 7.12 -36.28 3.51
CA MET A 281 6.98 -35.60 2.23
C MET A 281 5.61 -35.90 1.58
N PRO A 282 4.77 -34.88 1.31
CA PRO A 282 3.43 -35.11 0.77
C PRO A 282 3.43 -35.40 -0.73
N ILE A 283 4.32 -34.78 -1.52
CA ILE A 283 4.41 -34.93 -2.99
C ILE A 283 5.88 -34.90 -3.41
N VAL A 284 6.25 -35.81 -4.32
CA VAL A 284 7.56 -35.82 -5.00
C VAL A 284 7.31 -35.66 -6.49
N ASP A 285 7.82 -34.59 -7.08
CA ASP A 285 7.82 -34.40 -8.53
C ASP A 285 9.09 -35.01 -9.16
N THR A 286 9.20 -34.90 -10.49
CA THR A 286 10.36 -35.42 -11.23
C THR A 286 11.67 -34.73 -10.86
N ALA A 287 11.63 -33.45 -10.46
CA ALA A 287 12.81 -32.68 -10.08
C ALA A 287 13.37 -33.16 -8.73
N VAL A 288 12.51 -33.29 -7.71
CA VAL A 288 12.88 -33.80 -6.39
C VAL A 288 13.38 -35.24 -6.45
N ALA A 289 12.74 -36.11 -7.26
CA ALA A 289 13.21 -37.48 -7.46
C ALA A 289 14.63 -37.52 -8.06
N ASN A 290 14.93 -36.63 -9.03
CA ASN A 290 16.28 -36.51 -9.59
C ASN A 290 17.30 -36.03 -8.55
N TYR A 291 16.94 -35.09 -7.68
CA TYR A 291 17.83 -34.66 -6.60
C TYR A 291 18.11 -35.78 -5.60
N LEU A 292 17.09 -36.56 -5.19
CA LEU A 292 17.31 -37.73 -4.32
C LEU A 292 18.30 -38.72 -4.94
N LEU A 293 18.25 -38.94 -6.25
CA LEU A 293 19.25 -39.77 -6.96
C LEU A 293 20.65 -39.19 -6.92
N GLN A 294 20.78 -37.89 -7.17
CA GLN A 294 22.07 -37.21 -7.10
C GLN A 294 22.64 -37.33 -5.69
N THR A 295 21.81 -37.14 -4.66
CA THR A 295 22.19 -37.34 -3.25
C THR A 295 22.68 -38.77 -3.02
N ILE A 296 21.93 -39.80 -3.41
CA ILE A 296 22.35 -41.21 -3.25
C ILE A 296 23.70 -41.48 -3.91
N ARG A 297 23.89 -41.02 -5.15
CA ARG A 297 25.15 -41.20 -5.89
C ARG A 297 26.30 -40.49 -5.21
N ALA A 298 26.11 -39.25 -4.80
CA ALA A 298 27.12 -38.46 -4.10
C ALA A 298 27.48 -39.11 -2.75
N THR A 299 26.49 -39.57 -1.99
CA THR A 299 26.73 -40.24 -0.71
C THR A 299 27.61 -41.48 -0.86
N ARG A 300 27.38 -42.28 -1.91
CA ARG A 300 28.20 -43.46 -2.21
C ARG A 300 29.62 -43.11 -2.64
N LEU A 301 29.82 -41.99 -3.34
CA LEU A 301 31.15 -41.50 -3.69
C LEU A 301 31.97 -41.11 -2.45
N VAL A 302 31.30 -40.65 -1.39
CA VAL A 302 31.92 -40.35 -0.08
C VAL A 302 32.09 -41.60 0.78
N GLY A 303 31.67 -42.78 0.30
CA GLY A 303 31.94 -44.07 0.92
C GLY A 303 30.82 -44.61 1.82
N ALA A 304 29.67 -43.95 1.89
CA ALA A 304 28.55 -44.39 2.72
C ALA A 304 27.44 -45.08 1.91
N GLN A 305 26.79 -46.07 2.52
CA GLN A 305 25.59 -46.71 2.00
C GLN A 305 24.34 -45.89 2.34
N VAL A 306 23.35 -45.90 1.44
CA VAL A 306 22.09 -45.15 1.64
C VAL A 306 20.93 -46.11 1.82
N ILE A 307 20.13 -45.85 2.85
CA ILE A 307 18.85 -46.51 3.10
C ILE A 307 17.75 -45.46 3.00
N ILE A 308 16.76 -45.67 2.13
CA ILE A 308 15.59 -44.79 2.02
C ILE A 308 14.41 -45.42 2.72
N THR A 309 13.76 -44.64 3.59
CA THR A 309 12.58 -45.07 4.35
C THR A 309 11.37 -44.18 4.02
N GLY A 310 10.16 -44.73 4.13
CA GLY A 310 8.93 -43.94 3.98
C GLY A 310 8.51 -43.64 2.54
N ILE A 311 8.98 -44.41 1.56
CA ILE A 311 8.61 -44.23 0.14
C ILE A 311 7.11 -44.52 -0.05
N ARG A 312 6.34 -43.49 -0.39
CA ARG A 312 4.92 -43.64 -0.76
C ARG A 312 4.79 -44.23 -2.19
N PRO A 313 3.68 -44.92 -2.53
CA PRO A 313 3.48 -45.49 -3.86
C PRO A 313 3.63 -44.49 -5.02
N SER A 314 3.15 -43.25 -4.84
CA SER A 314 3.28 -42.18 -5.83
C SER A 314 4.74 -41.79 -6.11
N VAL A 315 5.58 -41.79 -5.08
CA VAL A 315 7.02 -41.48 -5.17
C VAL A 315 7.76 -42.62 -5.87
N ALA A 316 7.45 -43.86 -5.53
CA ALA A 316 8.01 -45.04 -6.19
C ALA A 316 7.70 -45.02 -7.69
N GLN A 317 6.46 -44.67 -8.08
CA GLN A 317 6.07 -44.59 -9.49
C GLN A 317 6.84 -43.50 -10.24
N ALA A 318 6.99 -42.30 -9.66
CA ALA A 318 7.77 -41.23 -10.25
C ALA A 318 9.23 -41.65 -10.45
N MET A 319 9.80 -42.36 -9.47
CA MET A 319 11.15 -42.86 -9.54
C MET A 319 11.36 -43.94 -10.63
N ILE A 320 10.40 -44.86 -10.78
CA ILE A 320 10.41 -45.87 -11.86
C ILE A 320 10.33 -45.18 -13.23
N ASN A 321 9.47 -44.18 -13.38
CA ASN A 321 9.30 -43.46 -14.66
C ASN A 321 10.57 -42.72 -15.09
N LEU A 322 11.43 -42.33 -14.13
CA LEU A 322 12.72 -41.71 -14.39
C LEU A 322 13.83 -42.71 -14.71
N GLY A 323 13.52 -44.02 -14.78
CA GLY A 323 14.46 -45.07 -15.15
C GLY A 323 15.46 -45.41 -14.04
N ILE A 324 15.05 -45.29 -12.77
CA ILE A 324 15.93 -45.55 -11.63
C ILE A 324 16.22 -47.04 -11.48
N ASP A 325 17.50 -47.38 -11.37
CA ASP A 325 17.96 -48.70 -10.98
C ASP A 325 17.96 -48.84 -9.44
N PHE A 326 16.95 -49.54 -8.93
CA PHE A 326 16.77 -49.82 -7.51
C PHE A 326 17.65 -50.96 -6.99
N SER A 327 18.40 -51.67 -7.86
CA SER A 327 19.30 -52.75 -7.41
C SER A 327 20.40 -52.26 -6.45
N GLN A 328 20.62 -50.94 -6.44
CA GLN A 328 21.72 -50.24 -5.81
C GLN A 328 21.27 -49.39 -4.60
N ILE A 329 19.99 -49.45 -4.24
CA ILE A 329 19.37 -48.63 -3.18
C ILE A 329 18.63 -49.56 -2.22
N ILE A 330 18.98 -49.51 -0.93
CA ILE A 330 18.24 -50.23 0.10
C ILE A 330 17.01 -49.39 0.45
N THR A 331 15.82 -49.97 0.29
CA THR A 331 14.56 -49.31 0.65
C THR A 331 13.85 -50.09 1.76
N ARG A 332 13.21 -49.36 2.67
CA ARG A 332 12.38 -49.91 3.75
C ARG A 332 11.10 -49.11 3.90
N SER A 333 10.04 -49.78 4.38
CA SER A 333 8.72 -49.14 4.46
C SER A 333 8.63 -48.17 5.64
N THR A 334 9.37 -48.44 6.72
CA THR A 334 9.37 -47.63 7.93
C THR A 334 10.79 -47.28 8.38
N LEU A 335 10.93 -46.19 9.14
CA LEU A 335 12.19 -45.81 9.76
C LEU A 335 12.76 -46.93 10.66
N ARG A 336 11.89 -47.65 11.40
CA ARG A 336 12.29 -48.79 12.24
C ARG A 336 13.06 -49.84 11.43
N GLU A 337 12.46 -50.30 10.33
CA GLU A 337 13.08 -51.29 9.44
C GLU A 337 14.39 -50.76 8.82
N GLY A 338 14.46 -49.44 8.56
CA GLY A 338 15.68 -48.79 8.09
C GLY A 338 16.81 -48.83 9.11
N ILE A 339 16.50 -48.60 10.39
CA ILE A 339 17.45 -48.71 11.50
C ILE A 339 17.92 -50.16 11.67
N GLU A 340 17.01 -51.12 11.64
CA GLU A 340 17.35 -52.55 11.70
C GLU A 340 18.28 -52.96 10.55
N ALA A 341 18.01 -52.48 9.33
CA ALA A 341 18.87 -52.72 8.18
C ALA A 341 20.25 -52.06 8.31
N ALA A 342 20.32 -50.82 8.81
CA ALA A 342 21.60 -50.13 9.05
C ALA A 342 22.48 -50.89 10.05
N LEU A 343 21.88 -51.37 11.14
CA LEU A 343 22.59 -52.17 12.14
C LEU A 343 23.10 -53.49 11.55
N GLY A 344 22.29 -54.17 10.74
CA GLY A 344 22.71 -55.40 10.06
C GLY A 344 23.91 -55.21 9.12
N LEU A 345 23.99 -54.06 8.43
CA LEU A 345 25.15 -53.72 7.58
C LEU A 345 26.44 -53.53 8.36
N LEU A 346 26.33 -53.06 9.61
CA LEU A 346 27.43 -52.90 10.55
C LEU A 346 27.71 -54.18 11.37
N GLY A 347 26.98 -55.27 11.12
CA GLY A 347 27.15 -56.54 11.83
C GLY A 347 26.51 -56.61 13.22
N TYR A 348 25.57 -55.71 13.52
CA TYR A 348 24.79 -55.73 14.76
C TYR A 348 23.45 -56.46 14.58
N GLU A 349 23.02 -57.18 15.63
CA GLU A 349 21.68 -57.79 15.73
C GLU A 349 20.90 -57.23 16.92
N ILE A 350 19.60 -56.97 16.73
CA ILE A 350 18.71 -56.50 17.81
C ILE A 350 18.00 -57.71 18.43
N HIS A 351 18.28 -57.99 19.70
CA HIS A 351 17.55 -59.00 20.48
C HIS A 351 16.62 -58.34 21.49
N ARG A 352 15.39 -58.87 21.61
CA ARG A 352 14.50 -58.50 22.71
C ARG A 352 15.11 -59.03 24.00
N LYS A 353 15.47 -58.11 24.91
CA LYS A 353 15.89 -58.50 26.27
C LYS A 353 14.72 -59.27 26.89
N GLY A 354 14.97 -60.51 27.31
CA GLY A 354 13.92 -61.40 27.83
C GLY A 354 13.10 -60.72 28.92
N THR A 355 11.79 -60.99 28.96
CA THR A 355 10.93 -60.59 30.07
C THR A 355 11.47 -61.26 31.32
N ALA A 356 11.92 -60.47 32.30
CA ALA A 356 12.17 -61.00 33.63
C ALA A 356 10.82 -61.41 34.22
N ASP A 357 10.64 -62.73 34.45
CA ASP A 357 9.55 -63.27 35.26
C ASP A 357 9.66 -62.81 36.72
#